data_AF-A0A651GVJ7-F1
#
_entry.id   AF-A0A651GVJ7-F1
#
_cell.length_a   1.000
_cell.length_b   1.000
_cell.length_c   1.000
_cell.angle_alpha   90.00
_cell.angle_beta   90.00
_cell.angle_gamma   90.00
#
_symmetry.space_group_name_H-M   'P 1'
#
loop_
_entity.id
_entity.type
_entity.pdbx_description
1 polymer ?
#
loop_
_entity_poly.entity_id
_entity_poly.type
_entity_poly.pdbx_seq_one_letter_code
_entity_poly.pdbx_strand_id
1 'polypeptide(L)'
;MSWKSYKLGELLERKRVKVEIKPSQDYKLVTIRLWHQGVILREQKKGEEIKSNMYQVNTGDFILSGIDARNGAFGIVPKELDEAVVTNDFWCLEPKKHLLRKDFFLFLTSTKFFDYICNQCSDGTTQRIRLQKDKFYDFEIALPPIEEQGDVVESLAKSKKSNEILSTELTHQLDLVKQLRQAFLREAMQGKLTSEWRASHPELVSGSHSAANLLAQIKAEKERLIKEKKIKKHPPAGRAGKPLPPITEEDLPAGKAGIPFEIPENWVWCR
;
A
#
# COMPACT_ATOMS: atom_id res chain seq x y z
N MET A 1 -15.58 -34.48 10.65
CA MET A 1 -14.17 -34.70 10.29
C MET A 1 -13.39 -34.89 11.57
N SER A 2 -12.62 -35.97 11.70
CA SER A 2 -11.83 -36.28 12.89
C SER A 2 -10.36 -35.98 12.58
N TRP A 3 -9.93 -34.75 12.81
CA TRP A 3 -8.52 -34.40 12.69
C TRP A 3 -7.71 -35.08 13.79
N LYS A 4 -6.50 -35.54 13.45
CA LYS A 4 -5.61 -36.19 14.43
C LYS A 4 -4.82 -35.13 15.19
N SER A 5 -4.68 -35.32 16.50
CA SER A 5 -3.84 -34.47 17.36
C SER A 5 -2.38 -34.89 17.24
N TYR A 6 -1.49 -33.90 17.20
CA TYR A 6 -0.04 -34.06 17.18
C TYR A 6 0.60 -33.01 18.07
N LYS A 7 1.70 -33.38 18.74
CA LYS A 7 2.59 -32.41 19.38
C LYS A 7 3.41 -31.67 18.34
N LEU A 8 3.71 -30.40 18.57
CA LEU A 8 4.56 -29.62 17.65
C LEU A 8 5.95 -30.25 17.45
N GLY A 9 6.51 -30.95 18.44
CA GLY A 9 7.78 -31.70 18.29
C GLY A 9 7.70 -32.93 17.39
N GLU A 10 6.50 -33.48 17.19
CA GLU A 10 6.29 -34.52 16.18
C GLU A 10 6.30 -33.93 14.78
N LEU A 11 5.87 -32.68 14.63
CA LEU A 11 5.67 -32.00 13.34
C LEU A 11 6.85 -31.15 12.88
N LEU A 12 7.57 -30.55 13.82
CA LEU A 12 8.63 -29.57 13.57
C LEU A 12 9.96 -30.07 14.13
N GLU A 13 11.03 -29.82 13.38
CA GLU A 13 12.39 -30.07 13.83
C GLU A 13 13.22 -28.79 13.81
N ARG A 14 14.15 -28.68 14.75
CA ARG A 14 15.05 -27.52 14.83
C ARG A 14 16.31 -27.77 14.02
N LYS A 15 16.42 -27.10 12.88
CA LYS A 15 17.62 -27.08 12.05
C LYS A 15 18.69 -26.19 12.71
N ARG A 16 19.90 -26.71 12.85
CA ARG A 16 21.06 -25.99 13.40
C ARG A 16 22.32 -26.35 12.63
N VAL A 17 22.68 -25.50 11.67
CA VAL A 17 23.92 -25.64 10.90
C VAL A 17 24.95 -24.71 11.52
N LYS A 18 25.81 -25.23 12.40
CA LYS A 18 26.85 -24.40 13.05
C LYS A 18 27.86 -23.95 12.00
N VAL A 19 28.20 -22.66 12.02
CA VAL A 19 29.20 -22.06 11.11
C VAL A 19 30.51 -21.87 11.84
N GLU A 20 31.61 -22.27 11.20
CA GLU A 20 32.95 -21.89 11.63
C GLU A 20 33.25 -20.48 11.12
N ILE A 21 33.36 -19.53 12.04
CA ILE A 21 33.57 -18.11 11.72
C ILE A 21 35.04 -17.88 11.41
N LYS A 22 35.33 -17.42 10.19
CA LYS A 22 36.67 -17.07 9.71
C LYS A 22 36.93 -15.59 9.95
N PRO A 23 38.02 -15.19 10.62
CA PRO A 23 38.29 -13.79 10.97
C PRO A 23 38.22 -12.80 9.80
N SER A 24 38.69 -13.22 8.63
CA SER A 24 38.79 -12.38 7.42
C SER A 24 37.51 -12.32 6.57
N GLN A 25 36.46 -13.09 6.89
CA GLN A 25 35.23 -13.15 6.12
C GLN A 25 34.16 -12.24 6.72
N ASP A 26 33.37 -11.58 5.86
CA ASP A 26 32.19 -10.82 6.26
C ASP A 26 30.96 -11.72 6.36
N TYR A 27 30.15 -11.50 7.40
CA TYR A 27 28.93 -12.24 7.67
C TYR A 27 27.74 -11.30 7.79
N LYS A 28 26.62 -11.67 7.17
CA LYS A 28 25.33 -11.00 7.35
C LYS A 28 24.68 -11.53 8.63
N LEU A 29 24.46 -10.67 9.62
CA LEU A 29 23.68 -11.01 10.80
C LEU A 29 22.25 -10.52 10.58
N VAL A 30 21.27 -11.38 10.89
CA VAL A 30 19.86 -11.03 10.75
C VAL A 30 19.18 -10.82 12.10
N THR A 31 18.11 -10.05 12.07
CA THR A 31 17.16 -9.94 13.17
C THR A 31 15.74 -10.07 12.61
N ILE A 32 14.77 -10.29 13.49
CA ILE A 32 13.38 -10.39 13.11
C ILE A 32 12.64 -9.22 13.73
N ARG A 33 11.92 -8.46 12.90
CA ARG A 33 11.11 -7.36 13.39
C ARG A 33 9.87 -7.89 14.10
N LEU A 34 9.47 -7.20 15.16
CA LEU A 34 8.24 -7.49 15.89
C LEU A 34 7.02 -7.29 14.96
N TRP A 35 5.87 -7.82 15.40
CA TRP A 35 4.57 -7.61 14.76
C TRP A 35 4.52 -8.09 13.31
N HIS A 36 5.09 -9.27 13.04
CA HIS A 36 5.03 -9.94 11.74
C HIS A 36 5.69 -9.14 10.59
N GLN A 37 6.65 -8.28 10.92
CA GLN A 37 7.35 -7.43 9.95
C GLN A 37 8.57 -8.14 9.30
N GLY A 38 8.74 -9.45 9.55
CA GLY A 38 9.67 -10.31 8.84
C GLY A 38 11.15 -10.18 9.25
N VAL A 39 11.98 -10.92 8.53
CA VAL A 39 13.43 -11.02 8.74
C VAL A 39 14.12 -9.89 7.99
N ILE A 40 15.04 -9.18 8.67
CA ILE A 40 15.81 -8.09 8.08
C ILE A 40 17.30 -8.24 8.38
N LEU A 41 18.13 -7.57 7.57
CA LEU A 41 19.54 -7.39 7.90
C LEU A 41 19.64 -6.57 9.20
N ARG A 42 20.37 -7.08 10.18
CA ARG A 42 20.73 -6.33 11.39
C ARG A 42 21.99 -5.53 11.16
N GLU A 43 23.05 -6.21 10.74
CA GLU A 43 24.39 -5.66 10.51
C GLU A 43 25.22 -6.63 9.67
N GLN A 44 26.29 -6.12 9.07
CA GLN A 44 27.36 -6.93 8.51
C GLN A 44 28.59 -6.78 9.41
N LYS A 45 29.24 -7.90 9.74
CA LYS A 45 30.40 -7.93 10.62
C LYS A 45 31.50 -8.81 10.03
N LYS A 46 32.75 -8.41 10.24
CA LYS A 46 33.88 -9.32 10.03
C LYS A 46 33.85 -10.43 11.06
N GLY A 47 34.33 -11.61 10.68
CA GLY A 47 34.38 -12.76 11.58
C GLY A 47 35.18 -12.49 12.86
N GLU A 48 36.21 -11.63 12.82
CA GLU A 48 36.99 -11.24 13.99
C GLU A 48 36.18 -10.49 15.07
N GLU A 49 35.07 -9.85 14.67
CA GLU A 49 34.16 -9.13 15.56
C GLU A 49 33.11 -10.05 16.20
N ILE A 50 32.97 -11.27 15.69
CA ILE A 50 31.94 -12.23 16.10
C ILE A 50 32.49 -13.19 17.15
N LYS A 51 32.08 -12.99 18.41
CA LYS A 51 32.54 -13.82 19.55
C LYS A 51 31.57 -14.94 19.94
N SER A 52 30.37 -14.94 19.39
CA SER A 52 29.29 -15.89 19.74
C SER A 52 29.23 -17.05 18.75
N ASN A 53 28.70 -18.20 19.20
CA ASN A 53 28.37 -19.29 18.28
C ASN A 53 27.27 -18.84 17.29
N MET A 54 27.54 -19.03 16.01
CA MET A 54 26.66 -18.67 14.92
C MET A 54 26.16 -19.89 14.16
N TYR A 55 24.95 -19.78 13.62
CA TYR A 55 24.29 -20.81 12.83
C TYR A 55 23.80 -20.23 11.51
N GLN A 56 24.00 -20.96 10.42
CA GLN A 56 23.59 -20.53 9.08
C GLN A 56 22.08 -20.69 8.91
N VAL A 57 21.49 -19.69 8.27
CA VAL A 57 20.12 -19.71 7.78
C VAL A 57 20.13 -19.34 6.30
N ASN A 58 19.24 -19.93 5.53
CA ASN A 58 19.20 -19.76 4.08
C ASN A 58 17.83 -19.26 3.65
N THR A 59 17.75 -18.77 2.42
CA THR A 59 16.51 -18.31 1.81
C THR A 59 15.42 -19.36 1.94
N GLY A 60 14.24 -18.93 2.41
CA GLY A 60 13.10 -19.81 2.58
C GLY A 60 13.11 -20.61 3.90
N ASP A 61 14.16 -20.55 4.72
CA ASP A 61 14.12 -21.07 6.09
C ASP A 61 13.15 -20.22 6.93
N PHE A 62 12.31 -20.87 7.74
CA PHE A 62 11.46 -20.19 8.72
C PHE A 62 12.24 -20.06 10.04
N ILE A 63 12.36 -18.83 10.54
CA ILE A 63 13.05 -18.53 11.78
C ILE A 63 12.14 -17.77 12.75
N LEU A 64 12.26 -18.06 14.03
CA LEU A 64 11.63 -17.31 15.11
C LEU A 64 12.64 -16.86 16.16
N SER A 65 12.40 -15.73 16.81
CA SER A 65 13.17 -15.30 17.98
C SER A 65 12.59 -15.97 19.22
N GLY A 66 13.38 -16.80 19.91
CA GLY A 66 12.96 -17.40 21.19
C GLY A 66 12.67 -16.37 22.28
N ILE A 67 13.12 -15.12 22.13
CA ILE A 67 12.87 -14.02 23.08
C ILE A 67 11.53 -13.34 22.78
N ASP A 68 11.25 -13.09 21.49
CA ASP A 68 10.16 -12.20 21.06
C ASP A 68 9.09 -12.90 20.23
N ALA A 69 9.08 -14.23 20.16
CA ALA A 69 8.08 -15.01 19.41
C ALA A 69 6.63 -14.60 19.77
N ARG A 70 6.35 -14.32 21.05
CA ARG A 70 5.04 -13.85 21.53
C ARG A 70 4.58 -12.52 20.91
N ASN A 71 5.54 -11.71 20.45
CA ASN A 71 5.33 -10.42 19.81
C ASN A 71 5.39 -10.52 18.27
N GLY A 72 5.23 -11.73 17.71
CA GLY A 72 5.25 -11.94 16.25
C GLY A 72 6.64 -11.81 15.63
N ALA A 73 7.72 -12.04 16.40
CA ALA A 73 9.09 -11.99 15.90
C ALA A 73 9.49 -13.31 15.22
N PHE A 74 8.82 -13.63 14.12
CA PHE A 74 9.14 -14.77 13.26
C PHE A 74 8.87 -14.45 11.79
N GLY A 75 9.47 -15.23 10.89
CA GLY A 75 9.30 -15.03 9.46
C GLY A 75 10.19 -15.91 8.61
N ILE A 76 10.10 -15.70 7.30
CA ILE A 76 10.88 -16.41 6.29
C ILE A 76 12.12 -15.58 5.97
N VAL A 77 13.28 -16.23 5.89
CA VAL A 77 14.51 -15.59 5.41
C VAL A 77 14.35 -15.24 3.92
N PRO A 78 14.43 -13.95 3.56
CA PRO A 78 14.27 -13.51 2.18
C PRO A 78 15.58 -13.71 1.39
N LYS A 79 15.50 -13.62 0.06
CA LYS A 79 16.59 -13.96 -0.86
C LYS A 79 17.85 -13.11 -0.64
N GLU A 80 17.69 -11.88 -0.21
CA GLU A 80 18.79 -10.94 0.02
C GLU A 80 19.66 -11.36 1.22
N LEU A 81 19.08 -12.16 2.12
CA LEU A 81 19.68 -12.64 3.36
C LEU A 81 20.06 -14.13 3.28
N ASP A 82 20.26 -14.63 2.07
CA ASP A 82 20.80 -15.98 1.86
C ASP A 82 22.18 -16.12 2.54
N GLU A 83 22.41 -17.31 3.09
CA GLU A 83 23.62 -17.69 3.85
C GLU A 83 23.94 -16.78 5.03
N ALA A 84 22.94 -16.06 5.56
CA ALA A 84 23.11 -15.26 6.76
C ALA A 84 23.32 -16.12 8.00
N VAL A 85 23.77 -15.47 9.08
CA VAL A 85 24.01 -16.12 10.37
C VAL A 85 23.15 -15.56 11.48
N VAL A 86 22.77 -16.43 12.40
CA VAL A 86 22.01 -16.11 13.60
C VAL A 86 22.63 -16.74 14.84
N THR A 87 22.36 -16.14 16.00
CA THR A 87 22.72 -16.73 17.30
C THR A 87 21.77 -17.87 17.66
N ASN A 88 22.08 -18.60 18.73
CA ASN A 88 21.24 -19.70 19.23
C ASN A 88 19.84 -19.26 19.72
N ASP A 89 19.58 -17.97 19.89
CA ASP A 89 18.26 -17.46 20.28
C ASP A 89 17.26 -17.56 19.13
N PHE A 90 17.73 -17.62 17.89
CA PHE A 90 16.89 -17.83 16.72
C PHE A 90 16.69 -19.33 16.46
N TRP A 91 15.43 -19.73 16.35
CA TRP A 91 15.05 -21.11 16.10
C TRP A 91 14.69 -21.23 14.63
N CYS A 92 15.53 -21.90 13.85
CA CYS A 92 15.20 -22.31 12.50
C CYS A 92 14.37 -23.61 12.59
N LEU A 93 13.11 -23.54 12.17
CA LEU A 93 12.16 -24.64 12.26
C LEU A 93 11.84 -25.17 10.87
N GLU A 94 11.92 -26.49 10.72
CA GLU A 94 11.59 -27.18 9.49
C GLU A 94 10.43 -28.16 9.74
N PRO A 95 9.35 -28.11 8.94
CA PRO A 95 8.26 -29.06 9.08
C PRO A 95 8.64 -30.42 8.47
N LYS A 96 8.29 -31.50 9.18
CA LYS A 96 8.43 -32.86 8.69
C LYS A 96 7.40 -33.10 7.59
N LYS A 97 7.88 -33.09 6.34
CA LYS A 97 7.08 -33.03 5.10
C LYS A 97 5.98 -34.10 4.97
N HIS A 98 6.12 -35.24 5.65
CA HIS A 98 5.14 -36.33 5.62
C HIS A 98 3.95 -36.11 6.57
N LEU A 99 4.04 -35.18 7.52
CA LEU A 99 2.96 -34.84 8.47
C LEU A 99 2.44 -33.42 8.27
N LEU A 100 3.32 -32.49 7.90
CA LEU A 100 3.00 -31.07 7.80
C LEU A 100 3.62 -30.50 6.53
N ARG A 101 2.76 -30.02 5.63
CA ARG A 101 3.24 -29.33 4.42
C ARG A 101 3.85 -27.98 4.79
N LYS A 102 4.91 -27.59 4.09
CA LYS A 102 5.60 -26.31 4.34
C LYS A 102 4.69 -25.11 4.09
N ASP A 103 3.92 -25.12 3.01
CA ASP A 103 2.97 -24.05 2.66
C ASP A 103 1.84 -23.93 3.69
N PHE A 104 1.31 -25.05 4.18
CA PHE A 104 0.31 -25.09 5.24
C PHE A 104 0.89 -24.59 6.57
N PHE A 105 2.11 -25.00 6.93
CA PHE A 105 2.81 -24.46 8.10
C PHE A 105 2.97 -22.94 8.02
N LEU A 106 3.42 -22.42 6.89
CA LEU A 106 3.56 -20.98 6.68
C LEU A 106 2.19 -20.27 6.79
N PHE A 107 1.13 -20.87 6.25
CA PHE A 107 -0.23 -20.37 6.46
C PHE A 107 -0.58 -20.33 7.95
N LEU A 108 -0.38 -21.41 8.71
CA LEU A 108 -0.63 -21.45 10.17
C LEU A 108 0.11 -20.32 10.89
N THR A 109 1.39 -20.11 10.57
CA THR A 109 2.22 -19.05 11.18
C THR A 109 1.71 -17.63 10.89
N SER A 110 0.96 -17.45 9.80
CA SER A 110 0.31 -16.18 9.47
C SER A 110 -1.01 -15.92 10.22
N THR A 111 -1.51 -16.91 10.96
CA THR A 111 -2.78 -16.80 11.70
C THR A 111 -2.57 -16.42 13.16
N LYS A 112 -3.62 -15.89 13.80
CA LYS A 112 -3.65 -15.63 15.24
C LYS A 112 -3.49 -16.88 16.10
N PHE A 113 -3.71 -18.07 15.52
CA PHE A 113 -3.52 -19.32 16.23
C PHE A 113 -2.03 -19.56 16.56
N PHE A 114 -1.11 -19.24 15.64
CA PHE A 114 0.31 -19.39 15.93
C PHE A 114 0.82 -18.33 16.91
N ASP A 115 0.30 -17.10 16.85
CA ASP A 115 0.52 -16.09 17.90
C ASP A 115 0.08 -16.62 19.27
N TYR A 116 -1.10 -17.26 19.33
CA TYR A 116 -1.61 -17.86 20.56
C TYR A 116 -0.68 -18.96 21.10
N ILE A 117 -0.21 -19.88 20.25
CA ILE A 117 0.78 -20.91 20.61
C ILE A 117 2.03 -20.25 21.22
N CYS A 118 2.61 -19.27 20.51
CA CYS A 118 3.81 -18.58 20.98
C CYS A 118 3.60 -17.88 22.33
N ASN A 119 2.41 -17.31 22.57
CA ASN A 119 2.06 -16.69 23.85
C ASN A 119 1.93 -17.74 24.97
N GLN A 120 1.21 -18.84 24.76
CA GLN A 120 1.01 -19.90 25.77
C GLN A 120 2.32 -20.60 26.15
N CYS A 121 3.21 -20.78 25.18
CA CYS A 121 4.49 -21.45 25.39
C CYS A 121 5.58 -20.50 25.90
N SER A 122 5.31 -19.20 26.00
CA SER A 122 6.25 -18.22 26.55
C SER A 122 6.08 -18.09 28.07
N ASP A 123 7.18 -18.14 28.80
CA ASP A 123 7.18 -18.03 30.27
C ASP A 123 8.44 -17.31 30.75
N GLY A 124 8.36 -16.69 31.92
CA GLY A 124 9.45 -15.99 32.58
C GLY A 124 8.99 -14.77 33.39
N THR A 125 9.95 -14.09 34.01
CA THR A 125 9.73 -12.81 34.70
C THR A 125 9.91 -11.64 33.74
N THR A 126 9.39 -10.45 34.07
CA THR A 126 9.26 -9.24 33.22
C THR A 126 10.17 -9.16 31.97
N GLN A 127 11.49 -9.12 32.12
CA GLN A 127 12.45 -8.95 31.01
C GLN A 127 13.06 -10.25 30.47
N ARG A 128 12.67 -11.40 31.02
CA ARG A 128 13.20 -12.74 30.71
C ARG A 128 12.13 -13.70 30.19
N ILE A 129 10.98 -13.18 29.76
CA ILE A 129 9.94 -13.98 29.12
C ILE A 129 10.50 -14.50 27.80
N ARG A 130 10.55 -15.82 27.65
CA ARG A 130 11.06 -16.53 26.48
C ARG A 130 10.17 -17.70 26.13
N LEU A 131 10.18 -18.07 24.86
CA LEU A 131 9.54 -19.29 24.37
C LEU A 131 10.23 -20.50 25.00
N GLN A 132 9.51 -21.23 25.83
CA GLN A 132 10.01 -22.41 26.52
C GLN A 132 10.00 -23.60 25.57
N LYS A 133 11.18 -24.20 25.36
CA LYS A 133 11.38 -25.29 24.41
C LYS A 133 10.39 -26.43 24.61
N ASP A 134 10.32 -26.93 25.85
CA ASP A 134 9.51 -28.12 26.16
C ASP A 134 8.02 -27.79 26.02
N LYS A 135 7.55 -26.65 26.54
CA LYS A 135 6.17 -26.19 26.35
C LYS A 135 5.79 -26.02 24.88
N PHE A 136 6.70 -25.50 24.06
CA PHE A 136 6.45 -25.31 22.63
C PHE A 136 6.33 -26.65 21.91
N TYR A 137 7.29 -27.56 22.11
CA TYR A 137 7.27 -28.85 21.42
C TYR A 137 6.19 -29.81 21.93
N ASP A 138 5.76 -29.68 23.19
CA ASP A 138 4.66 -30.47 23.76
C ASP A 138 3.27 -29.88 23.46
N PHE A 139 3.18 -28.69 22.86
CA PHE A 139 1.89 -28.10 22.50
C PHE A 139 1.19 -28.96 21.45
N GLU A 140 -0.07 -29.34 21.73
CA GLU A 140 -0.87 -30.19 20.85
C GLU A 140 -1.71 -29.38 19.88
N ILE A 141 -1.68 -29.77 18.60
CA ILE A 141 -2.52 -29.22 17.54
C ILE A 141 -3.22 -30.33 16.78
N ALA A 142 -4.49 -30.12 16.44
CA ALA A 142 -5.22 -30.97 15.53
C ALA A 142 -4.90 -30.57 14.08
N LEU A 143 -4.51 -31.54 13.26
CA LEU A 143 -4.19 -31.31 11.85
C LEU A 143 -5.07 -32.16 10.93
N PRO A 144 -5.52 -31.57 9.80
CA PRO A 144 -6.07 -32.36 8.71
C PRO A 144 -5.01 -33.26 8.06
N PRO A 145 -5.41 -34.33 7.36
CA PRO A 145 -4.51 -35.13 6.53
C PRO A 145 -3.73 -34.29 5.52
N ILE A 146 -2.57 -34.79 5.08
CA ILE A 146 -1.64 -34.05 4.22
C ILE A 146 -2.27 -33.57 2.91
N GLU A 147 -3.20 -34.35 2.34
CA GLU A 147 -3.93 -34.00 1.12
C GLU A 147 -4.88 -32.81 1.36
N GLU A 148 -5.66 -32.87 2.45
CA GLU A 148 -6.58 -31.79 2.84
C GLU A 148 -5.82 -30.49 3.21
N GLN A 149 -4.61 -30.60 3.78
CA GLN A 149 -3.73 -29.43 3.95
C GLN A 149 -3.41 -28.76 2.61
N GLY A 150 -3.19 -29.54 1.55
CA GLY A 150 -2.97 -29.06 0.19
C GLY A 150 -4.19 -28.34 -0.36
N ASP A 151 -5.37 -28.96 -0.25
CA ASP A 151 -6.65 -28.40 -0.71
C ASP A 151 -6.95 -27.05 -0.06
N VAL A 152 -6.69 -26.94 1.26
CA VAL A 152 -6.87 -25.69 2.02
C VAL A 152 -5.95 -24.59 1.49
N VAL A 153 -4.67 -24.89 1.30
CA VAL A 153 -3.68 -23.92 0.78
C VAL A 153 -4.04 -23.48 -0.63
N GLU A 154 -4.45 -24.40 -1.50
CA GLU A 154 -4.82 -24.09 -2.87
C GLU A 154 -6.07 -23.20 -2.94
N SER A 155 -7.10 -23.54 -2.16
CA SER A 155 -8.32 -22.74 -2.05
C SER A 155 -8.04 -21.31 -1.55
N LEU A 156 -7.18 -21.18 -0.54
CA LEU A 156 -6.75 -19.89 -0.03
C LEU A 156 -5.95 -19.10 -1.08
N ALA A 157 -5.04 -19.76 -1.80
CA ALA A 157 -4.23 -19.14 -2.85
C ALA A 157 -5.12 -18.61 -3.99
N LYS A 158 -6.12 -19.39 -4.42
CA LYS A 158 -7.13 -18.96 -5.39
C LYS A 158 -7.89 -17.72 -4.87
N SER A 159 -8.32 -17.74 -3.62
CA SER A 159 -9.06 -16.64 -3.00
C SER A 159 -8.22 -15.36 -2.90
N LYS A 160 -6.94 -15.47 -2.52
CA LYS A 160 -5.99 -14.34 -2.49
C LYS A 160 -5.78 -13.75 -3.87
N LYS A 161 -5.55 -14.59 -4.88
CA LYS A 161 -5.38 -14.15 -6.27
C LYS A 161 -6.62 -13.40 -6.78
N SER A 162 -7.82 -13.90 -6.52
CA SER A 162 -9.06 -13.20 -6.89
C SER A 162 -9.18 -11.85 -6.19
N ASN A 163 -8.83 -11.76 -4.90
CA ASN A 163 -8.82 -10.49 -4.17
C ASN A 163 -7.81 -9.48 -4.72
N GLU A 164 -6.62 -9.93 -5.11
CA GLU A 164 -5.61 -9.06 -5.75
C GLU A 164 -6.12 -8.50 -7.07
N ILE A 165 -6.70 -9.35 -7.93
CA ILE A 165 -7.31 -8.93 -9.21
C ILE A 165 -8.42 -7.89 -8.97
N LEU A 166 -9.33 -8.16 -8.02
CA LEU A 166 -10.42 -7.24 -7.68
C LEU A 166 -9.90 -5.90 -7.14
N SER A 167 -8.85 -5.91 -6.33
CA SER A 167 -8.22 -4.69 -5.79
C SER A 167 -7.58 -3.85 -6.89
N THR A 168 -6.86 -4.49 -7.82
CA THR A 168 -6.29 -3.83 -8.99
C THR A 168 -7.37 -3.24 -9.89
N GLU A 169 -8.44 -4.02 -10.17
CA GLU A 169 -9.56 -3.56 -10.98
C GLU A 169 -10.29 -2.37 -10.33
N LEU A 170 -10.54 -2.43 -9.02
CA LEU A 170 -11.14 -1.32 -8.29
C LEU A 170 -10.29 -0.04 -8.40
N THR A 171 -8.98 -0.17 -8.25
CA THR A 171 -8.05 0.96 -8.40
C THR A 171 -8.08 1.52 -9.82
N HIS A 172 -8.13 0.66 -10.82
CA HIS A 172 -8.23 1.06 -12.23
C HIS A 172 -9.55 1.80 -12.52
N GLN A 173 -10.69 1.27 -12.05
CA GLN A 173 -12.00 1.92 -12.20
C GLN A 173 -12.05 3.29 -11.52
N LEU A 174 -11.45 3.44 -10.34
CA LEU A 174 -11.34 4.73 -9.66
C LEU A 174 -10.54 5.75 -10.48
N ASP A 175 -9.50 5.30 -11.19
CA ASP A 175 -8.75 6.17 -12.08
C ASP A 175 -9.55 6.56 -13.32
N LEU A 176 -10.24 5.61 -13.96
CA LEU A 176 -11.13 5.87 -15.10
C LEU A 176 -12.23 6.87 -14.74
N VAL A 177 -12.84 6.76 -13.56
CA VAL A 177 -13.86 7.73 -13.09
C VAL A 177 -13.26 9.13 -12.95
N LYS A 178 -12.02 9.25 -12.46
CA LYS A 178 -11.33 10.55 -12.39
C LYS A 178 -11.07 11.12 -13.78
N GLN A 179 -10.59 10.30 -14.71
CA GLN A 179 -10.35 10.71 -16.09
C GLN A 179 -11.65 11.11 -16.79
N LEU A 180 -12.73 10.35 -16.61
CA LEU A 180 -14.05 10.66 -17.15
C LEU A 180 -14.56 11.99 -16.60
N ARG A 181 -14.44 12.24 -15.30
CA ARG A 181 -14.81 13.53 -14.70
C ARG A 181 -14.02 14.69 -15.30
N GLN A 182 -12.72 14.52 -15.50
CA GLN A 182 -11.88 15.54 -16.13
C GLN A 182 -12.28 15.78 -17.59
N ALA A 183 -12.53 14.71 -18.35
CA ALA A 183 -13.00 14.79 -19.74
C ALA A 183 -14.35 15.49 -19.83
N PHE A 184 -15.31 15.11 -18.97
CA PHE A 184 -16.63 15.73 -18.89
C PHE A 184 -16.54 17.22 -18.56
N LEU A 185 -15.76 17.61 -17.56
CA LEU A 185 -15.56 19.02 -17.22
C LEU A 185 -14.93 19.80 -18.38
N ARG A 186 -13.94 19.21 -19.04
CA ARG A 186 -13.30 19.82 -20.22
C ARG A 186 -14.30 20.00 -21.36
N GLU A 187 -15.13 19.01 -21.66
CA GLU A 187 -16.16 19.11 -22.70
C GLU A 187 -17.28 20.09 -22.34
N ALA A 188 -17.65 20.16 -21.05
CA ALA A 188 -18.60 21.14 -20.54
C ALA A 188 -18.06 22.58 -20.70
N MET A 189 -16.79 22.81 -20.32
CA MET A 189 -16.15 24.13 -20.47
C MET A 189 -15.95 24.53 -21.94
N GLN A 190 -15.80 23.57 -22.85
CA GLN A 190 -15.79 23.77 -24.31
C GLN A 190 -17.19 24.07 -24.88
N GLY A 191 -18.26 23.89 -24.10
CA GLY A 191 -19.63 23.98 -24.58
C GLY A 191 -20.01 22.87 -25.56
N LYS A 192 -19.22 21.79 -25.66
CA LYS A 192 -19.52 20.64 -26.54
C LYS A 192 -20.80 19.94 -26.12
N LEU A 193 -21.02 19.82 -24.80
CA LEU A 193 -22.21 19.20 -24.23
C LEU A 193 -23.52 19.95 -24.54
N THR A 194 -23.46 21.23 -24.92
CA THR A 194 -24.62 22.06 -25.24
C THR A 194 -24.64 22.51 -26.70
N SER A 195 -23.81 21.91 -27.55
CA SER A 195 -23.69 22.28 -28.97
C SER A 195 -25.01 22.09 -29.72
N GLU A 196 -25.63 20.92 -29.61
CA GLU A 196 -26.92 20.61 -30.25
C GLU A 196 -28.06 21.50 -29.73
N TRP A 197 -28.12 21.72 -28.40
CA TRP A 197 -29.14 22.58 -27.80
C TRP A 197 -29.05 24.02 -28.33
N ARG A 198 -27.83 24.55 -28.53
CA ARG A 198 -27.66 25.90 -29.09
C ARG A 198 -27.91 25.99 -30.58
N ALA A 199 -27.59 24.94 -31.33
CA ALA A 199 -27.93 24.87 -32.75
C ALA A 199 -29.45 24.88 -32.98
N SER A 200 -30.22 24.30 -32.04
CA SER A 200 -31.69 24.25 -32.07
C SER A 200 -32.38 25.48 -31.48
N HIS A 201 -31.68 26.32 -30.72
CA HIS A 201 -32.23 27.52 -30.07
C HIS A 201 -31.38 28.78 -30.32
N PRO A 202 -31.08 29.14 -31.59
CA PRO A 202 -30.21 30.26 -31.92
C PRO A 202 -30.71 31.62 -31.38
N GLU A 203 -32.02 31.79 -31.21
CA GLU A 203 -32.68 33.00 -30.68
C GLU A 203 -32.35 33.29 -29.20
N LEU A 204 -32.03 32.24 -28.43
CA LEU A 204 -31.69 32.36 -27.00
C LEU A 204 -30.20 32.59 -26.75
N VAL A 205 -29.37 32.50 -27.79
CA VAL A 205 -27.91 32.59 -27.68
C VAL A 205 -27.27 33.66 -28.55
N SER A 206 -28.00 34.19 -29.53
CA SER A 206 -27.54 35.23 -30.45
C SER A 206 -28.20 36.58 -30.16
N GLY A 207 -27.69 37.66 -30.77
CA GLY A 207 -28.24 39.00 -30.60
C GLY A 207 -28.18 39.49 -29.15
N SER A 208 -29.30 39.98 -28.62
CA SER A 208 -29.42 40.53 -27.26
C SER A 208 -29.08 39.55 -26.14
N HIS A 209 -29.11 38.24 -26.42
CA HIS A 209 -28.81 37.17 -25.46
C HIS A 209 -27.38 36.64 -25.56
N SER A 210 -26.54 37.22 -26.42
CA SER A 210 -25.12 36.80 -26.51
C SER A 210 -24.36 37.14 -25.21
N ALA A 211 -23.35 36.33 -24.89
CA ALA A 211 -22.53 36.55 -23.70
C ALA A 211 -21.84 37.92 -23.72
N ALA A 212 -21.46 38.42 -24.90
CA ALA A 212 -20.83 39.74 -25.05
C ALA A 212 -21.80 40.88 -24.70
N ASN A 213 -23.06 40.78 -25.13
CA ASN A 213 -24.10 41.76 -24.81
C ASN A 213 -24.50 41.72 -23.33
N LEU A 214 -24.64 40.51 -22.76
CA LEU A 214 -24.89 40.36 -21.33
C LEU A 214 -23.73 40.95 -20.50
N LEU A 215 -22.48 40.71 -20.91
CA LEU A 215 -21.32 41.30 -20.25
C LEU A 215 -21.33 42.84 -20.32
N ALA A 216 -21.71 43.42 -21.47
CA ALA A 216 -21.85 44.86 -21.63
C ALA A 216 -22.96 45.43 -20.70
N GLN A 217 -24.10 44.75 -20.60
CA GLN A 217 -25.20 45.11 -19.70
C GLN A 217 -24.76 45.04 -18.23
N ILE A 218 -24.06 43.97 -17.82
CA ILE A 218 -23.54 43.81 -16.46
C ILE A 218 -22.53 44.93 -16.13
N LYS A 219 -21.65 45.30 -17.06
CA LYS A 219 -20.69 46.40 -16.87
C LYS A 219 -21.40 47.75 -16.69
N ALA A 220 -22.36 48.06 -17.56
CA ALA A 220 -23.15 49.30 -17.47
C ALA A 220 -23.96 49.38 -16.17
N GLU A 221 -24.59 48.28 -15.77
CA GLU A 221 -25.36 48.19 -14.53
C GLU A 221 -24.45 48.36 -13.30
N LYS A 222 -23.28 47.72 -13.30
CA LYS A 222 -22.29 47.86 -12.23
C LYS A 222 -21.81 49.31 -12.10
N GLU A 223 -21.55 50.00 -13.21
CA GLU A 223 -21.17 51.42 -13.21
C GLU A 223 -22.29 52.30 -12.64
N ARG A 224 -23.55 52.03 -13.00
CA ARG A 224 -24.72 52.72 -12.45
C ARG A 224 -24.82 52.53 -10.93
N LEU A 225 -24.71 51.31 -10.43
CA LEU A 225 -24.79 51.00 -9.00
C LEU A 225 -23.63 51.61 -8.18
N ILE A 226 -22.44 51.73 -8.78
CA ILE A 226 -21.32 52.46 -8.18
C ILE A 226 -21.64 53.97 -8.10
N LYS A 227 -22.22 54.55 -9.17
CA LYS A 227 -22.63 55.96 -9.20
C LYS A 227 -23.74 56.26 -8.19
N GLU A 228 -24.66 55.32 -8.00
CA GLU A 228 -25.74 55.36 -7.00
C GLU A 228 -25.28 55.03 -5.57
N LYS A 229 -23.98 54.76 -5.36
CA LYS A 229 -23.36 54.38 -4.06
C LYS A 229 -23.97 53.13 -3.40
N LYS A 230 -24.70 52.29 -4.14
CA LYS A 230 -25.28 51.02 -3.66
C LYS A 230 -24.21 49.93 -3.50
N ILE A 231 -23.15 49.99 -4.31
CA ILE A 231 -21.97 49.12 -4.19
C ILE A 231 -20.70 49.95 -4.08
N LYS A 232 -19.75 49.51 -3.24
CA LYS A 232 -18.43 50.15 -3.12
C LYS A 232 -17.64 49.91 -4.41
N LYS A 233 -16.89 50.92 -4.87
CA LYS A 233 -15.92 50.77 -5.95
C LYS A 233 -14.79 49.86 -5.46
N HIS A 234 -14.93 48.55 -5.59
CA HIS A 234 -13.82 47.64 -5.36
C HIS A 234 -12.74 47.92 -6.41
N PRO A 235 -11.46 48.05 -6.02
CA PRO A 235 -10.39 47.98 -6.98
C PRO A 235 -10.45 46.60 -7.66
N PRO A 236 -10.23 46.51 -8.98
CA PRO A 236 -10.07 45.23 -9.67
C PRO A 236 -9.03 44.39 -8.93
N ALA A 237 -9.33 43.12 -8.69
CA ALA A 237 -8.50 42.23 -7.88
C ALA A 237 -7.08 42.13 -8.46
N GLY A 238 -6.11 42.71 -7.76
CA GLY A 238 -4.70 42.78 -8.12
C GLY A 238 -4.00 43.89 -7.33
N ARG A 239 -2.70 43.73 -7.00
CA ARG A 239 -1.93 44.73 -6.24
C ARG A 239 -2.08 46.11 -6.91
N ALA A 240 -2.69 47.05 -6.19
CA ALA A 240 -2.87 48.46 -6.55
C ALA A 240 -3.81 48.76 -7.73
N GLY A 241 -5.08 48.33 -7.67
CA GLY A 241 -6.21 49.04 -8.31
C GLY A 241 -6.17 49.26 -9.83
N LYS A 242 -5.24 48.61 -10.54
CA LYS A 242 -5.17 48.60 -11.99
C LYS A 242 -6.15 47.54 -12.53
N PRO A 243 -6.95 47.86 -13.56
CA PRO A 243 -7.78 46.87 -14.24
C PRO A 243 -6.95 45.63 -14.55
N LEU A 244 -7.51 44.44 -14.27
CA LEU A 244 -6.88 43.18 -14.65
C LEU A 244 -6.53 43.29 -16.15
N PRO A 245 -5.29 42.95 -16.55
CA PRO A 245 -4.91 43.04 -17.94
C PRO A 245 -5.88 42.20 -18.78
N PRO A 246 -6.19 42.64 -20.02
CA PRO A 246 -6.90 41.82 -21.00
C PRO A 246 -6.25 40.44 -21.06
N ILE A 247 -7.06 39.40 -21.18
CA ILE A 247 -6.54 38.03 -21.31
C ILE A 247 -5.70 37.99 -22.59
N THR A 248 -4.38 37.85 -22.45
CA THR A 248 -3.44 37.66 -23.56
C THR A 248 -3.29 36.17 -23.87
N GLU A 249 -2.78 35.83 -25.07
CA GLU A 249 -2.50 34.43 -25.46
C GLU A 249 -1.52 33.73 -24.49
N GLU A 250 -0.70 34.49 -23.76
CA GLU A 250 0.28 34.02 -22.77
C GLU A 250 -0.33 33.75 -21.38
N ASP A 251 -1.46 34.38 -21.06
CA ASP A 251 -2.18 34.23 -19.77
C ASP A 251 -3.03 32.95 -19.69
N LEU A 252 -3.04 32.17 -20.79
CA LEU A 252 -3.86 30.98 -20.97
C LEU A 252 -2.97 29.72 -20.86
N PRO A 253 -3.27 28.76 -19.95
CA PRO A 253 -2.37 27.66 -19.65
C PRO A 253 -2.15 26.74 -20.86
N ALA A 254 -0.87 26.35 -21.05
CA ALA A 254 -0.31 25.83 -22.29
C ALA A 254 -1.03 24.62 -22.91
N GLY A 255 -1.70 24.89 -24.03
CA GLY A 255 -1.95 24.01 -25.17
C GLY A 255 -1.67 24.80 -26.46
N LYS A 256 -1.63 24.15 -27.64
CA LYS A 256 -1.31 24.82 -28.93
C LYS A 256 -2.15 26.11 -29.10
N ALA A 257 -1.46 27.23 -29.33
CA ALA A 257 -2.03 28.56 -29.59
C ALA A 257 -2.78 29.24 -28.44
N GLY A 258 -2.39 29.00 -27.18
CA GLY A 258 -2.76 29.92 -26.09
C GLY A 258 -4.26 30.08 -25.88
N ILE A 259 -5.09 29.10 -26.24
CA ILE A 259 -6.49 29.01 -25.85
C ILE A 259 -6.65 27.60 -25.28
N PRO A 260 -7.16 27.41 -24.05
CA PRO A 260 -7.20 26.09 -23.43
C PRO A 260 -8.02 25.09 -24.26
N PHE A 261 -8.95 25.59 -25.08
CA PHE A 261 -9.74 24.87 -26.07
C PHE A 261 -10.66 25.85 -26.81
N GLU A 262 -11.12 25.49 -28.02
CA GLU A 262 -12.14 26.27 -28.73
C GLU A 262 -13.40 26.41 -27.86
N ILE A 263 -13.83 27.66 -27.66
CA ILE A 263 -15.13 27.97 -27.07
C ILE A 263 -16.11 28.32 -28.19
N PRO A 264 -17.40 28.21 -27.93
CA PRO A 264 -18.41 28.48 -28.95
C PRO A 264 -18.49 29.97 -29.32
N GLU A 265 -18.91 30.29 -30.54
CA GLU A 265 -18.92 31.65 -31.10
C GLU A 265 -19.67 32.69 -30.24
N ASN A 266 -20.69 32.25 -29.51
CA ASN A 266 -21.52 33.12 -28.69
C ASN A 266 -21.00 33.29 -27.24
N TRP A 267 -19.84 32.71 -26.91
CA TRP A 267 -19.18 32.80 -25.59
C TRP A 267 -17.98 33.73 -25.64
N VAL A 268 -17.62 34.32 -24.49
CA VAL A 268 -16.46 35.22 -24.40
C VAL A 268 -15.72 34.99 -23.08
N TRP A 269 -14.40 34.96 -23.13
CA TRP A 269 -13.58 34.95 -21.93
C TRP A 269 -13.60 36.34 -21.26
N CYS A 270 -13.85 36.40 -19.95
CA CYS A 270 -13.82 37.65 -19.18
C CYS A 270 -13.19 37.45 -17.80
N ARG A 271 -12.61 38.53 -17.25
CA ARG A 271 -12.05 38.64 -15.89
C ARG A 271 -12.86 39.62 -15.04
#